data_AF-A0A9X0ZSJ8-F1
#
_entry.id   AF-A0A9X0ZSJ8-F1
#
_cell.length_a   1.000
_cell.length_b   1.000
_cell.length_c   1.000
_cell.angle_alpha   90.00
_cell.angle_beta   90.00
_cell.angle_gamma   90.00
#
_symmetry.space_group_name_H-M   'P 1'
#
loop_
_entity.id
_entity.type
_entity.pdbx_description
1 polymer ?
#
loop_
_entity_poly.entity_id
_entity_poly.type
_entity_poly.pdbx_seq_one_letter_code
_entity_poly.pdbx_strand_id
1 'polypeptide(L)' 'MQFFNRTEDCAAQCALVFGGGIAQWRDCPLLELLRWTDRAYRAATQEDEK' A
#
# COMPACT_ATOMS: atom_id res chain seq x y z
N MET A 1 -8.46 13.20 -1.84
CA MET A 1 -7.95 11.82 -1.96
C MET A 1 -7.51 11.62 -3.39
N GLN A 2 -6.20 11.61 -3.64
CA GLN A 2 -5.68 11.26 -4.96
C GLN A 2 -5.91 9.76 -5.12
N PHE A 3 -6.84 9.40 -6.00
CA PHE A 3 -7.20 8.02 -6.25
C PHE A 3 -5.95 7.25 -6.71
N PHE A 4 -5.67 6.15 -6.02
CA PHE A 4 -4.73 5.11 -6.38
C PHE A 4 -5.13 4.46 -7.72
N ASN A 5 -4.99 5.21 -8.81
CA ASN A 5 -5.48 4.79 -10.12
C ASN A 5 -4.56 3.75 -10.78
N ARG A 6 -3.42 3.42 -10.16
CA ARG A 6 -2.48 2.42 -10.66
C ARG A 6 -2.11 1.45 -9.55
N THR A 7 -2.18 0.16 -9.87
CA THR A 7 -1.70 -0.96 -9.07
C THR A 7 -0.26 -0.77 -8.60
N GLU A 8 0.56 -0.06 -9.37
CA GLU A 8 1.95 0.30 -9.01
C GLU A 8 2.03 1.22 -7.79
N ASP A 9 1.13 2.19 -7.65
CA ASP A 9 1.13 3.12 -6.51
C ASP A 9 0.73 2.39 -5.23
N CYS A 10 -0.27 1.50 -5.33
CA CYS A 10 -0.66 0.60 -4.25
C CYS A 10 0.50 -0.30 -3.81
N ALA A 11 1.21 -0.90 -4.77
CA ALA A 11 2.36 -1.75 -4.50
C ALA A 11 3.53 -0.97 -3.87
N ALA A 12 3.79 0.25 -4.35
CA ALA A 12 4.81 1.14 -3.78
C ALA A 12 4.50 1.48 -2.32
N GLN A 13 3.25 1.79 -2.01
CA GLN A 13 2.86 2.14 -0.66
C GLN A 13 2.93 0.95 0.31
N CYS A 14 2.51 -0.24 -0.14
CA CYS A 14 2.68 -1.45 0.65
C CYS A 14 4.17 -1.77 0.87
N ALA A 15 5.02 -1.61 -0.15
CA ALA A 15 6.46 -1.81 -0.02
C ALA A 15 7.12 -0.83 0.96
N LEU A 16 6.67 0.43 0.96
CA LEU A 16 7.16 1.46 1.88
C LEU A 16 6.80 1.16 3.34
N VAL A 17 5.58 0.70 3.60
CA VAL A 17 5.10 0.49 4.98
C VAL A 17 5.46 -0.90 5.52
N PHE A 18 5.41 -1.95 4.69
CA PHE A 18 5.59 -3.33 5.14
C PHE A 18 6.89 -3.98 4.64
N GLY A 19 7.67 -3.31 3.78
CA GLY A 19 8.87 -3.86 3.17
C GLY A 19 8.58 -4.80 1.98
N GLY A 20 9.60 -5.52 1.51
CA GLY A 20 9.47 -6.52 0.44
C GLY A 20 9.61 -6.00 -1.00
N GLY A 21 9.70 -4.69 -1.20
CA GLY A 21 9.90 -4.08 -2.52
C GLY A 21 8.68 -4.17 -3.44
N ILE A 22 8.57 -3.26 -4.40
CA ILE A 22 7.37 -3.07 -5.23
C ILE A 22 7.00 -4.35 -6.01
N ALA A 23 8.01 -5.07 -6.51
CA ALA A 23 7.80 -6.29 -7.30
C ALA A 23 7.02 -7.37 -6.53
N GLN A 24 7.31 -7.55 -5.23
CA GLN A 24 6.63 -8.55 -4.40
C GLN A 24 5.13 -8.26 -4.24
N TRP A 25 4.74 -6.98 -4.21
CA TRP A 25 3.35 -6.56 -4.10
C TRP A 25 2.63 -6.49 -5.46
N ARG A 26 3.39 -6.47 -6.56
CA ARG A 26 2.84 -6.40 -7.91
C ARG A 26 2.17 -7.70 -8.35
N ASP A 27 2.63 -8.83 -7.80
CA ASP A 27 2.07 -10.16 -8.05
C ASP A 27 0.85 -10.47 -7.16
N CYS A 28 0.51 -9.59 -6.20
CA CYS A 28 -0.67 -9.76 -5.37
C CYS A 28 -1.96 -9.55 -6.18
N PRO A 29 -2.99 -10.38 -5.96
CA PRO A 29 -4.32 -10.13 -6.52
C PRO A 29 -4.84 -8.75 -6.16
N LEU A 30 -5.51 -8.07 -7.09
CA LEU A 30 -5.96 -6.67 -6.91
C LEU A 30 -6.75 -6.45 -5.61
N LEU A 31 -7.65 -7.36 -5.26
CA LEU A 31 -8.44 -7.27 -4.03
C LEU A 31 -7.59 -7.39 -2.77
N GLU A 32 -6.56 -8.22 -2.80
CA GLU A 32 -5.63 -8.38 -1.68
C GLU A 32 -4.74 -7.15 -1.57
N LEU A 33 -4.24 -6.66 -2.71
CA LEU A 33 -3.44 -5.44 -2.77
C LEU A 33 -4.22 -4.24 -2.20
N LEU A 34 -5.49 -4.07 -2.57
CA LEU A 34 -6.33 -2.99 -2.03
C LEU A 34 -6.50 -3.08 -0.51
N ARG A 35 -6.63 -4.28 0.05
CA ARG A 35 -6.70 -4.48 1.52
C ARG A 35 -5.40 -4.09 2.20
N TRP A 36 -4.26 -4.47 1.62
CA TRP A 36 -2.95 -4.10 2.13
C TRP A 36 -2.70 -2.60 2.01
N THR A 37 -3.13 -1.96 0.93
CA THR A 37 -3.01 -0.51 0.77
C THR A 37 -3.86 0.24 1.78
N ASP A 38 -5.10 -0.18 2.07
CA ASP A 38 -5.91 0.41 3.16
C ASP A 38 -5.19 0.27 4.52
N ARG A 39 -4.60 -0.90 4.78
CA ARG A 39 -3.81 -1.13 6.00
C ARG A 39 -2.55 -0.25 6.05
N ALA A 40 -1.86 -0.10 4.93
CA ALA A 40 -0.66 0.74 4.80
C ALA A 40 -1.00 2.21 5.05
N TYR A 41 -2.11 2.68 4.47
CA TYR A 41 -2.62 4.04 4.68
C TYR A 41 -2.93 4.29 6.16
N ARG A 42 -3.68 3.40 6.81
CA ARG A 42 -3.99 3.52 8.24
C ARG A 42 -2.74 3.55 9.11
N ALA A 43 -1.78 2.67 8.85
CA ALA A 43 -0.51 2.63 9.59
C ALA A 43 0.29 3.93 9.42
N ALA A 44 0.41 4.44 8.19
CA ALA A 44 1.08 5.71 7.91
C ALA A 44 0.37 6.89 8.60
N THR A 45 -0.97 6.93 8.61
CA THR A 45 -1.72 8.02 9.26
C THR A 45 -1.76 7.95 10.79
N GLN A 46 -1.45 6.81 11.39
CA GLN A 46 -1.39 6.66 12.86
C GLN A 46 -0.07 7.14 13.45
N GLU A 47 1.00 7.25 12.67
CA GLU A 47 2.28 7.82 13.12
C GLU A 47 2.24 9.35 13.24
N ASP A 48 1.36 10.03 12.49
CA ASP A 48 1.19 11.50 12.54
C ASP A 48 0.48 11.99 13.83
N GLU A 49 -0.12 11.10 14.62
CA GLU A 49 -0.91 11.46 15.81
C GLU A 49 -0.17 11.23 17.15
N LYS A 50 1.12 10.87 17.12
CA LYS A 50 1.91 10.51 18.31
C LYS A 50 3.15 11.39 18.48
#